data_AF-A0A804NZJ6-F1
#
_entry.id   AF-A0A804NZJ6-F1
#
_cell.length_a   1.000
_cell.length_b   1.000
_cell.length_c   1.000
_cell.angle_alpha   90.00
_cell.angle_beta   90.00
_cell.angle_gamma   90.00
#
_symmetry.space_group_name_H-M   'P 1'
#
loop_
_entity.id
_entity.type
_entity.pdbx_description
1 polymer ?
#
loop_
_entity_poly.entity_id
_entity_poly.type
_entity_poly.pdbx_seq_one_letter_code
_entity_poly.pdbx_strand_id
1 'polypeptide(L)'
;MKGELAHIKDEHEALALASLIDDEKKLDDCQFDLWKQYYVAACVAVFGKLQRSRRLDAVQSGCTVLSIFKQGDLMVVANAGDTRVVLGTASDNGAVTPSSSSST
;
A
#
# COMPACT_ATOMS: atom_id res chain seq x y z
N MET A 1 15.97 -20.99 -20.63
CA MET A 1 16.52 -20.06 -19.61
C MET A 1 15.81 -18.70 -19.64
N LYS A 2 14.50 -18.62 -19.36
CA LYS A 2 13.75 -17.32 -19.29
C LYS A 2 12.97 -17.12 -17.99
N GLY A 3 12.85 -18.13 -17.12
CA GLY A 3 12.13 -18.04 -15.85
C GLY A 3 12.95 -17.46 -14.69
N GLU A 4 14.28 -17.60 -14.75
CA GLU A 4 15.18 -17.24 -13.64
C GLU A 4 15.43 -15.73 -13.56
N LEU A 5 15.52 -15.04 -14.71
CA LEU A 5 15.71 -13.59 -14.78
C LEU A 5 14.51 -12.77 -14.27
N ALA A 6 13.28 -13.31 -14.38
CA ALA A 6 12.08 -12.61 -13.90
C ALA A 6 12.00 -12.60 -12.37
N HIS A 7 12.34 -13.73 -11.74
CA HIS A 7 12.36 -13.87 -10.29
C HIS A 7 13.35 -12.90 -9.64
N ILE A 8 14.56 -12.82 -10.19
CA ILE A 8 15.62 -11.94 -9.70
C ILE A 8 15.21 -10.47 -9.76
N LYS A 9 14.51 -10.04 -10.83
CA LYS A 9 14.04 -8.65 -10.95
C LYS A 9 13.01 -8.29 -9.89
N ASP A 10 12.08 -9.20 -9.62
CA ASP A 10 11.04 -9.03 -8.61
C ASP A 10 11.60 -9.00 -7.18
N GLU A 11 12.62 -9.80 -6.91
CA GLU A 11 13.34 -9.81 -5.63
C GLU A 11 14.12 -8.52 -5.41
N HIS A 12 14.82 -8.01 -6.43
CA HIS A 12 15.52 -6.72 -6.34
C HIS A 12 14.56 -5.55 -6.13
N GLU A 13 13.37 -5.58 -6.76
CA GLU A 13 12.34 -4.56 -6.54
C GLU A 13 11.82 -4.62 -5.11
N ALA A 14 11.52 -5.82 -4.59
CA ALA A 14 11.11 -6.00 -3.19
C ALA A 14 12.18 -5.56 -2.20
N LEU A 15 13.45 -5.87 -2.45
CA LEU A 15 14.58 -5.45 -1.61
C LEU A 15 14.81 -3.93 -1.67
N ALA A 16 14.63 -3.31 -2.84
CA ALA A 16 14.73 -1.86 -2.97
C ALA A 16 13.60 -1.16 -2.19
N LEU A 17 12.37 -1.67 -2.26
CA LEU A 17 11.25 -1.17 -1.48
C LEU A 17 11.51 -1.36 0.03
N ALA A 18 12.05 -2.50 0.45
CA ALA A 18 12.38 -2.77 1.85
C ALA A 18 13.52 -1.89 2.38
N SER A 19 14.57 -1.65 1.57
CA SER A 19 15.72 -0.84 1.98
C SER A 19 15.34 0.61 2.21
N LEU A 20 14.42 1.15 1.41
CA LEU A 20 14.01 2.54 1.54
C LEU A 20 13.12 2.72 2.81
N ILE A 21 12.45 1.66 3.31
CA ILE A 21 11.64 1.70 4.56
C ILE A 21 12.56 1.85 5.79
N ASP A 22 13.79 1.34 5.72
CA ASP A 22 14.75 1.46 6.83
C ASP A 22 15.23 2.92 7.02
N ASP A 23 15.17 3.74 5.96
CA ASP A 23 15.56 5.15 5.97
C ASP A 23 14.48 6.12 6.54
N GLU A 24 13.32 5.62 6.97
CA GLU A 24 12.14 6.40 7.40
C GLU A 24 12.35 7.26 8.67
N LYS A 25 13.50 7.13 9.33
CA LYS A 25 13.83 7.81 10.60
C LYS A 25 14.09 9.32 10.48
N LYS A 26 13.98 9.93 9.30
CA LYS A 26 14.52 11.30 9.08
C LYS A 26 13.62 12.33 8.40
N LEU A 27 12.36 12.02 8.03
CA LEU A 27 11.58 12.90 7.16
C LEU A 27 10.11 13.02 7.59
N ASP A 28 9.82 13.84 8.59
CA ASP A 28 8.45 14.06 9.10
C ASP A 28 7.49 14.59 8.02
N ASP A 29 7.94 15.48 7.13
CA ASP A 29 7.13 16.00 6.01
C ASP A 29 7.16 15.13 4.75
N CYS A 30 8.26 14.39 4.49
CA CYS A 30 8.34 13.54 3.29
C CYS A 30 7.82 12.12 3.50
N GLN A 31 7.46 11.74 4.74
CA GLN A 31 6.92 10.42 5.05
C GLN A 31 5.67 10.12 4.24
N PHE A 32 4.72 11.05 4.14
CA PHE A 32 3.51 10.83 3.35
C PHE A 32 3.81 10.64 1.85
N ASP A 33 4.68 11.48 1.28
CA ASP A 33 5.10 11.35 -0.12
C ASP A 33 5.82 10.02 -0.37
N LEU A 34 6.63 9.58 0.58
CA LEU A 34 7.32 8.30 0.53
C LEU A 34 6.34 7.12 0.58
N TRP A 35 5.40 7.10 1.54
CA TRP A 35 4.33 6.10 1.62
C TRP A 35 3.49 6.04 0.34
N LYS A 36 3.16 7.21 -0.22
CA LYS A 36 2.44 7.30 -1.49
C LYS A 36 3.24 6.69 -2.64
N GLN A 37 4.52 7.01 -2.76
CA GLN A 37 5.40 6.44 -3.78
C GLN A 37 5.51 4.92 -3.65
N TYR A 38 5.68 4.40 -2.43
CA TYR A 38 5.71 2.96 -2.19
C TYR A 38 4.43 2.26 -2.58
N TYR A 39 3.29 2.80 -2.17
CA TYR A 39 2.02 2.18 -2.49
C TYR A 39 1.82 2.09 -4.01
N VAL A 40 2.16 3.17 -4.74
CA VAL A 40 2.12 3.18 -6.21
C VAL A 40 3.08 2.16 -6.79
N ALA A 41 4.33 2.11 -6.33
CA ALA A 41 5.33 1.15 -6.81
C ALA A 41 4.89 -0.31 -6.56
N ALA A 42 4.42 -0.62 -5.36
CA ALA A 42 3.89 -1.94 -5.01
C ALA A 42 2.70 -2.32 -5.89
N CYS A 43 1.75 -1.39 -6.12
CA CYS A 43 0.63 -1.63 -7.04
C CYS A 43 1.13 -1.95 -8.45
N VAL A 44 2.05 -1.14 -9.01
CA VAL A 44 2.60 -1.35 -10.35
C VAL A 44 3.32 -2.70 -10.45
N ALA A 45 4.09 -3.08 -9.43
CA ALA A 45 4.76 -4.38 -9.38
C ALA A 45 3.76 -5.54 -9.40
N VAL A 46 2.73 -5.49 -8.55
CA VAL A 46 1.70 -6.53 -8.44
C VAL A 46 0.85 -6.61 -9.72
N PHE A 47 0.34 -5.49 -10.22
CA PHE A 47 -0.46 -5.47 -11.45
C PHE A 47 0.39 -5.86 -12.68
N GLY A 48 1.67 -5.48 -12.72
CA GLY A 48 2.60 -5.90 -13.75
C GLY A 48 2.84 -7.41 -13.74
N LYS A 49 2.94 -8.05 -12.56
CA LYS A 49 3.00 -9.51 -12.42
C LYS A 49 1.70 -10.17 -12.85
N LEU A 50 0.57 -9.62 -12.44
CA LEU A 50 -0.75 -10.14 -12.78
C LEU A 50 -0.99 -10.11 -14.30
N GLN A 51 -0.67 -8.99 -14.96
CA GLN A 51 -0.79 -8.83 -16.40
C GLN A 51 0.08 -9.81 -17.20
N ARG A 52 1.25 -10.19 -16.67
CA ARG A 52 2.18 -11.13 -17.34
C ARG A 52 1.93 -12.59 -16.97
N SER A 53 1.08 -12.86 -15.98
CA SER A 53 0.82 -14.22 -15.51
C SER A 53 0.01 -14.99 -16.54
N ARG A 54 0.59 -16.05 -17.12
CA ARG A 54 -0.16 -16.99 -17.99
C ARG A 54 -1.03 -17.98 -17.20
N ARG A 55 -0.92 -17.99 -15.87
CA ARG A 55 -1.71 -18.86 -14.98
C ARG A 55 -2.99 -18.20 -14.49
N LEU A 56 -3.06 -16.87 -14.55
CA LEU A 56 -4.19 -16.07 -14.09
C LEU A 56 -4.79 -15.36 -15.30
N ASP A 57 -6.04 -15.64 -15.62
CA ASP A 57 -6.78 -14.86 -16.63
C ASP A 57 -7.32 -13.58 -15.99
N ALA A 58 -6.41 -12.63 -15.77
CA ALA A 58 -6.72 -11.36 -15.12
C ALA A 58 -6.70 -10.17 -16.08
N VAL A 59 -6.31 -10.39 -17.35
CA VAL A 59 -6.09 -9.32 -18.34
C VAL A 59 -7.37 -8.52 -18.62
N GLN A 60 -8.52 -9.18 -18.57
CA GLN A 60 -9.83 -8.55 -18.76
C GLN A 60 -10.61 -8.34 -17.46
N SER A 61 -10.01 -8.66 -16.32
CA SER A 61 -10.61 -8.42 -15.00
C SER A 61 -10.20 -7.05 -14.46
N GLY A 62 -11.09 -6.41 -13.70
CA GLY A 62 -10.78 -5.24 -12.89
C GLY A 62 -10.64 -5.63 -11.41
N CYS A 63 -9.89 -4.84 -10.64
CA CYS A 63 -9.76 -5.03 -9.20
C CYS A 63 -9.76 -3.68 -8.49
N THR A 64 -10.54 -3.57 -7.42
CA THR A 64 -10.45 -2.48 -6.44
C THR A 64 -9.50 -2.90 -5.32
N VAL A 65 -8.69 -1.99 -4.80
CA VAL A 65 -7.70 -2.30 -3.75
C VAL A 65 -7.87 -1.35 -2.56
N LEU A 66 -7.90 -1.92 -1.35
CA LEU A 66 -7.80 -1.20 -0.10
C LEU A 66 -6.70 -1.85 0.74
N SER A 67 -5.71 -1.06 1.14
CA SER A 67 -4.61 -1.49 2.00
C SER A 67 -4.53 -0.60 3.23
N ILE A 68 -4.27 -1.23 4.37
CA ILE A 68 -4.07 -0.56 5.65
C ILE A 68 -2.72 -1.00 6.20
N PHE A 69 -1.88 -0.04 6.56
CA PHE A 69 -0.62 -0.26 7.25
C PHE A 69 -0.65 0.50 8.59
N LYS A 70 -0.19 -0.15 9.66
CA LYS A 70 -0.09 0.47 10.99
C LYS A 70 1.30 0.22 11.57
N GLN A 71 1.98 1.30 11.96
CA GLN A 71 3.27 1.25 12.64
C GLN A 71 3.27 2.26 13.79
N GLY A 72 3.30 1.75 15.03
CA GLY A 72 3.13 2.60 16.22
C GLY A 72 1.77 3.33 16.17
N ASP A 73 1.84 4.65 16.22
CA ASP A 73 0.68 5.57 16.17
C ASP A 73 0.35 6.02 14.73
N LEU A 74 1.20 5.69 13.75
CA LEU A 74 0.95 5.97 12.34
C LEU A 74 0.05 4.88 11.74
N MET A 75 -1.04 5.31 11.10
CA MET A 75 -1.89 4.47 10.28
C MET A 75 -2.01 5.07 8.89
N VAL A 76 -1.64 4.30 7.86
CA VAL A 76 -1.73 4.68 6.45
C VAL A 76 -2.82 3.86 5.79
N VAL A 77 -3.74 4.55 5.11
CA VAL A 77 -4.77 3.93 4.28
C VAL A 77 -4.49 4.30 2.83
N ALA A 78 -4.46 3.29 1.97
CA ALA A 78 -4.36 3.49 0.54
C ALA A 78 -5.52 2.77 -0.17
N ASN A 79 -6.21 3.50 -1.04
CA ASN A 79 -7.39 3.03 -1.76
C ASN A 79 -7.20 3.28 -3.26
N ALA A 80 -7.49 2.27 -4.07
CA ALA A 80 -7.59 2.36 -5.52
C ALA A 80 -8.94 1.77 -5.94
N GLY A 81 -9.93 2.62 -6.22
CA GLY A 81 -11.28 2.23 -6.60
C GLY A 81 -12.35 2.91 -5.76
N ASP A 82 -13.51 2.28 -5.64
CA ASP A 82 -14.70 2.79 -4.95
C ASP A 82 -14.89 2.20 -3.54
N THR A 83 -13.92 1.43 -3.04
CA THR A 83 -13.93 0.92 -1.67
C THR A 83 -13.87 2.07 -0.66
N ARG A 84 -14.33 1.80 0.57
CA ARG A 84 -14.39 2.80 1.64
C ARG A 84 -13.85 2.21 2.92
N VAL A 85 -13.20 3.04 3.72
CA VAL A 85 -12.82 2.76 5.11
C VAL A 85 -13.44 3.81 6.00
N VAL A 86 -13.86 3.40 7.20
CA VAL A 86 -14.34 4.29 8.25
C VAL A 86 -13.47 4.05 9.47
N LEU A 87 -12.85 5.11 9.98
CA LEU A 87 -12.13 5.06 11.25
C LEU A 87 -13.15 5.23 12.38
N GLY A 88 -13.12 4.35 13.37
CA GLY A 88 -13.91 4.48 14.60
C GLY A 88 -13.01 4.91 15.75
N THR A 89 -13.40 5.95 16.47
CA THR A 89 -12.73 6.42 17.69
C THR A 89 -13.56 6.05 18.91
N ALA A 90 -12.92 5.42 19.91
CA ALA A 90 -13.55 5.13 21.19
C ALA A 90 -13.30 6.29 22.16
N SER A 91 -14.35 6.78 22.83
CA SER A 91 -14.21 7.66 23.99
C SER A 91 -14.02 6.87 25.29
N ASP A 92 -13.62 7.56 26.37
CA ASP A 92 -13.34 6.95 27.69
C ASP A 92 -14.54 6.19 28.29
N ASN A 93 -15.76 6.53 27.88
CA ASN A 93 -16.99 5.83 28.26
C ASN A 93 -17.27 4.57 27.42
N GLY A 94 -16.35 4.18 26.53
CA GLY A 94 -16.47 3.02 25.64
C GLY A 94 -17.34 3.22 24.41
N ALA A 95 -17.92 4.41 24.20
CA ALA A 95 -18.69 4.71 22.99
C ALA A 95 -17.76 4.83 21.77
N VAL A 96 -18.06 4.10 20.69
CA VAL A 96 -17.33 4.19 19.43
C VAL A 96 -18.14 5.04 18.45
N THR A 97 -17.52 6.09 17.93
CA THR A 97 -18.12 6.97 16.92
C THR A 97 -17.26 7.00 15.65
N PRO A 98 -17.86 7.15 14.46
CA PRO A 98 -17.10 7.39 13.24
C PRO A 98 -16.26 8.67 13.39
N SER A 99 -14.97 8.58 13.11
CA SER A 99 -14.10 9.74 13.03
C SER A 99 -14.50 10.62 11.86
N SER A 100 -14.86 11.85 12.16
CA SER A 100 -15.01 12.91 11.16
C SER A 100 -13.76 13.78 11.18
N SER A 101 -13.05 13.88 10.06
CA SER A 101 -12.01 14.90 9.90
C SER A 101 -12.68 16.25 9.70
N SER A 102 -12.48 17.19 10.63
CA SER A 102 -12.75 18.62 10.39
C SER A 102 -11.46 19.29 9.93
N SER A 103 -11.44 19.82 8.71
CA SER A 103 -10.36 20.71 8.26
C SER A 103 -10.67 22.13 8.72
N THR A 104 -9.76 22.77 9.46
CA THR A 104 -9.82 24.20 9.80
C THR A 104 -9.30 25.06 8.65
#